data_AF-A0A8F2JBS4-F1
#
_entry.id   AF-A0A8F2JBS4-F1
#
_cell.length_a   1.000
_cell.length_b   1.000
_cell.length_c   1.000
_cell.angle_alpha   90.00
_cell.angle_beta   90.00
_cell.angle_gamma   90.00
#
_symmetry.space_group_name_H-M   'P 1'
#
loop_
_entity.id
_entity.type
_entity.pdbx_description
1 polymer ?
#
loop_
_entity_poly.entity_id
_entity_poly.type
_entity_poly.pdbx_seq_one_letter_code
_entity_poly.pdbx_strand_id
1 'polypeptide(L)'
;MPGITLGSVGAYAAAILLLFLLGKALALPMRLIGKLILNGVAGGVALFLINLLGAKVGVNIGINPLTALIAGFLGLPGIVMLVLLQYIFLL
;
A
#
# COMPACT_ATOMS: atom_id res chain seq x y z
N MET A 1 -12.24 13.11 51.24
CA MET A 1 -11.72 12.18 50.21
C MET A 1 -12.79 12.13 49.13
N PRO A 2 -12.57 12.63 47.90
CA PRO A 2 -13.62 12.57 46.88
C PRO A 2 -13.90 11.09 46.59
N GLY A 3 -15.05 10.62 47.05
CA GLY A 3 -15.52 9.26 46.81
C GLY A 3 -15.75 9.06 45.33
N ILE A 4 -15.36 7.89 44.82
CA ILE A 4 -15.60 7.49 43.43
C ILE A 4 -17.12 7.49 43.21
N THR A 5 -17.65 8.53 42.58
CA THR A 5 -19.06 8.62 42.21
C THR A 5 -19.29 7.79 40.95
N LEU A 6 -20.45 7.13 40.82
CA LEU A 6 -20.77 6.31 39.63
C LEU A 6 -20.58 7.07 38.30
N GLY A 7 -20.79 8.39 38.30
CA GLY A 7 -20.55 9.24 37.13
C GLY A 7 -19.08 9.30 36.70
N SER A 8 -18.14 9.28 37.65
CA SER A 8 -16.70 9.25 37.35
C SER A 8 -16.28 7.92 36.69
N VAL A 9 -16.83 6.80 37.15
CA VAL A 9 -16.57 5.47 36.57
C VAL A 9 -17.06 5.40 35.13
N GLY A 10 -18.25 5.93 34.84
CA GLY A 10 -18.79 6.02 33.48
C GLY A 10 -17.92 6.89 32.56
N ALA A 11 -17.42 8.02 33.05
CA ALA A 11 -16.52 8.90 32.30
C ALA A 11 -15.18 8.22 31.95
N TYR A 12 -14.56 7.50 32.90
CA TYR A 12 -13.35 6.73 32.62
C TYR A 12 -13.59 5.59 31.62
N ALA A 13 -14.70 4.86 31.75
CA ALA A 13 -15.07 3.82 30.80
C ALA A 13 -15.27 4.38 29.39
N ALA A 14 -15.98 5.50 29.25
CA ALA A 14 -16.17 6.18 27.98
C ALA A 14 -14.85 6.68 27.39
N ALA A 15 -13.95 7.25 28.20
CA ALA A 15 -12.64 7.72 27.76
C ALA A 15 -11.77 6.57 27.22
N ILE A 16 -11.72 5.44 27.92
CA ILE A 16 -10.98 4.24 27.47
C ILE A 16 -11.56 3.71 26.15
N LEU A 17 -12.89 3.64 26.04
CA LEU A 17 -13.58 3.15 24.86
C LEU A 17 -13.33 4.06 23.65
N LEU A 18 -13.34 5.38 23.87
CA LEU A 18 -13.04 6.39 22.84
C LEU A 18 -11.58 6.33 22.40
N LEU A 19 -10.63 6.19 23.35
CA LEU A 19 -9.21 5.99 23.04
C LEU A 19 -8.97 4.72 22.22
N PHE A 20 -9.67 3.62 22.56
CA PHE A 20 -9.58 2.36 21.82
C PHE A 20 -10.11 2.48 20.39
N LEU A 21 -11.24 3.15 20.20
CA LEU A 21 -11.80 3.44 18.87
C LEU A 21 -10.83 4.29 18.04
N LEU A 22 -10.24 5.34 18.62
CA LEU A 22 -9.26 6.20 17.96
C LEU A 22 -8.00 5.42 17.57
N GLY A 23 -7.47 4.62 18.49
CA GLY A 23 -6.29 3.78 18.23
C GLY A 23 -6.54 2.78 17.10
N LYS A 24 -7.72 2.15 17.07
CA LYS A 24 -8.10 1.20 16.01
C LYS A 24 -8.31 1.90 14.67
N ALA A 25 -8.91 3.09 14.66
CA ALA A 25 -9.12 3.89 13.46
C ALA A 25 -7.80 4.29 12.80
N LEU A 26 -6.76 4.60 13.60
CA LEU A 26 -5.42 4.94 13.10
C LEU A 26 -4.58 3.69 12.74
N ALA A 27 -4.77 2.58 13.44
CA ALA A 27 -4.04 1.33 13.14
C ALA A 27 -4.45 0.71 11.80
N LEU A 28 -5.68 0.92 11.34
CA LEU A 28 -6.20 0.40 10.08
C LEU A 28 -5.44 0.95 8.84
N PRO A 29 -5.31 2.27 8.62
CA PRO A 29 -4.57 2.83 7.49
C PRO A 29 -3.08 2.50 7.55
N MET A 30 -2.48 2.43 8.74
CA MET A 30 -1.07 2.04 8.91
C MET A 30 -0.79 0.64 8.33
N ARG A 31 -1.70 -0.32 8.54
CA ARG A 31 -1.58 -1.68 7.99
C ARG A 31 -1.73 -1.69 6.47
N LEU A 32 -2.60 -0.85 5.91
CA LEU A 32 -2.79 -0.69 4.47
C LEU A 32 -1.54 -0.10 3.80
N ILE A 33 -0.96 0.96 4.37
CA ILE A 33 0.28 1.58 3.87
C ILE A 33 1.42 0.56 3.87
N GLY A 34 1.56 -0.24 4.93
CA GLY A 34 2.57 -1.30 4.99
C GLY A 34 2.43 -2.33 3.85
N LYS A 35 1.19 -2.78 3.56
CA LYS A 35 0.92 -3.68 2.43
C LYS A 35 1.20 -3.04 1.07
N LEU A 36 0.84 -1.77 0.89
CA LEU A 36 1.12 -1.02 -0.32
C LEU A 36 2.62 -0.88 -0.58
N ILE A 37 3.41 -0.61 0.46
CA ILE A 37 4.86 -0.52 0.36
C ILE A 37 5.45 -1.87 -0.03
N LEU A 38 5.07 -2.96 0.64
CA LEU A 38 5.56 -4.31 0.31
C LEU A 38 5.24 -4.71 -1.13
N ASN A 39 3.99 -4.52 -1.56
CA ASN A 39 3.57 -4.84 -2.93
C ASN A 39 4.26 -3.92 -3.95
N GLY A 40 4.40 -2.63 -3.65
CA GLY A 40 5.12 -1.68 -4.49
C GLY A 40 6.60 -2.01 -4.63
N VAL A 41 7.28 -2.40 -3.56
CA VAL A 41 8.68 -2.85 -3.60
C VAL A 41 8.80 -4.12 -4.44
N ALA A 42 7.93 -5.11 -4.22
CA ALA A 42 7.94 -6.35 -5.00
C ALA A 42 7.72 -6.09 -6.50
N GLY A 43 6.76 -5.25 -6.86
CA GLY A 43 6.50 -4.86 -8.24
C GLY A 43 7.60 -4.00 -8.84
N GLY A 44 8.24 -3.13 -8.05
CA GLY A 44 9.40 -2.35 -8.47
C GLY A 44 10.62 -3.24 -8.76
N VAL A 45 10.87 -4.25 -7.93
CA VAL A 45 11.91 -5.27 -8.17
C VAL A 45 11.60 -6.08 -9.42
N ALA A 46 10.34 -6.50 -9.61
CA ALA A 46 9.93 -7.22 -10.81
C ALA A 46 10.15 -6.36 -12.08
N LEU A 47 9.72 -5.10 -12.07
CA LEU A 47 9.94 -4.16 -13.18
C LEU A 47 11.42 -3.92 -13.45
N PHE A 48 12.24 -3.81 -12.40
CA PHE A 48 13.69 -3.67 -12.56
C PHE A 48 14.30 -4.87 -13.27
N LEU A 49 13.94 -6.09 -12.87
CA LEU A 49 14.40 -7.32 -13.53
C LEU A 49 13.94 -7.41 -14.98
N ILE A 50 12.69 -7.01 -15.24
CA ILE A 50 12.11 -7.02 -16.59
C ILE A 50 12.79 -5.98 -17.48
N ASN A 51 13.06 -4.77 -16.99
CA ASN A 51 13.82 -3.78 -17.76
C ASN A 51 15.24 -4.26 -18.02
N LEU A 52 15.87 -4.97 -17.08
CA LEU A 52 17.22 -5.50 -17.26
C LEU A 52 17.27 -6.59 -18.35
N LEU A 53 16.31 -7.52 -18.35
CA LEU A 53 16.23 -8.61 -19.34
C LEU A 53 15.64 -8.14 -20.68
N GLY A 54 14.63 -7.29 -20.61
CA GLY A 54 13.83 -6.73 -21.70
C GLY A 54 14.48 -5.55 -22.41
N ALA A 55 15.58 -5.00 -21.89
CA ALA A 55 16.40 -4.00 -22.59
C ALA A 55 16.82 -4.46 -23.99
N LYS A 56 17.05 -5.77 -24.18
CA LYS A 56 17.36 -6.37 -25.50
C LYS A 56 16.17 -6.40 -26.46
N VAL A 57 14.95 -6.31 -25.94
CA VAL A 57 13.67 -6.35 -26.67
C VAL A 57 13.09 -4.93 -26.84
N GLY A 58 13.77 -3.90 -26.34
CA GLY A 58 13.30 -2.51 -26.38
C GLY A 58 12.23 -2.19 -25.33
N VAL A 59 12.00 -3.07 -24.36
CA VAL A 59 11.06 -2.84 -23.26
C VAL A 59 11.78 -2.06 -22.17
N ASN A 60 11.28 -0.86 -21.87
CA ASN A 60 11.80 0.00 -20.82
C ASN A 60 10.64 0.74 -20.15
N ILE A 61 10.06 0.11 -19.14
CA ILE A 61 8.91 0.62 -18.39
C ILE A 61 9.43 1.53 -17.28
N GLY A 62 8.92 2.76 -17.18
CA GLY A 62 9.28 3.66 -16.08
C GLY A 62 9.00 3.03 -14.72
N ILE A 63 10.02 2.93 -13.86
CA ILE A 63 9.89 2.42 -12.48
C ILE A 63 9.42 3.57 -11.61
N ASN A 64 8.11 3.67 -11.39
CA ASN A 64 7.50 4.66 -10.51
C ASN A 64 6.54 3.97 -9.52
N PRO A 65 6.10 4.63 -8.45
CA PRO A 65 5.22 4.00 -7.46
C PRO A 65 3.93 3.45 -8.09
N LEU A 66 3.39 4.10 -9.13
CA LEU A 66 2.17 3.66 -9.78
C LEU A 66 2.37 2.36 -10.59
N THR A 67 3.38 2.31 -11.45
CA THR A 67 3.73 1.12 -12.25
C THR A 67 4.22 -0.02 -11.36
N ALA A 68 4.99 0.29 -10.32
CA ALA A 68 5.42 -0.68 -9.32
C ALA A 68 4.24 -1.24 -8.52
N LEU A 69 3.25 -0.42 -8.16
CA LEU A 69 2.05 -0.92 -7.51
C LEU A 69 1.21 -1.77 -8.47
N ILE A 70 1.04 -1.37 -9.73
CA ILE A 70 0.31 -2.14 -10.74
C ILE A 70 0.99 -3.49 -10.99
N ALA A 71 2.30 -3.49 -11.22
CA ALA A 71 3.08 -4.71 -11.41
C ALA A 71 3.11 -5.57 -10.13
N GLY A 72 3.11 -4.96 -8.95
CA GLY A 72 3.11 -5.67 -7.67
C GLY A 72 1.75 -6.25 -7.27
N PHE A 73 0.65 -5.55 -7.58
CA PHE A 73 -0.70 -6.03 -7.30
C PHE A 73 -1.21 -7.03 -8.32
N LEU A 74 -0.99 -6.77 -9.61
CA LEU A 74 -1.45 -7.65 -10.68
C LEU A 74 -0.42 -8.75 -11.00
N GLY A 75 0.87 -8.56 -10.70
CA GLY A 75 1.92 -9.51 -11.05
C GLY A 75 2.17 -9.57 -12.56
N LEU A 76 2.32 -10.79 -13.09
CA LEU A 76 2.56 -11.05 -14.52
C LEU A 76 1.56 -10.35 -15.47
N PRO A 77 0.22 -10.42 -15.26
CA PRO A 77 -0.72 -9.72 -16.14
C PRO A 77 -0.56 -8.20 -16.08
N GLY A 78 -0.18 -7.62 -14.93
CA GLY A 78 0.12 -6.20 -14.80
C GLY A 78 1.33 -5.78 -15.62
N ILE A 79 2.38 -6.60 -15.61
CA ILE A 79 3.57 -6.41 -16.44
C ILE A 79 3.20 -6.47 -17.93
N VAL A 80 2.44 -7.48 -18.36
CA VAL A 80 2.00 -7.60 -19.77
C VAL A 80 1.20 -6.37 -20.20
N MET A 81 0.32 -5.86 -19.33
CA MET A 81 -0.43 -4.63 -19.56
C MET A 81 0.49 -3.42 -19.73
N LEU A 82 1.50 -3.26 -18.87
CA LEU A 82 2.46 -2.16 -18.93
C LEU A 82 3.32 -2.20 -20.20
N VAL A 83 3.73 -3.41 -20.63
CA VAL A 83 4.44 -3.61 -21.90
C VAL A 83 3.54 -3.22 -23.08
N LEU A 84 2.29 -3.68 -23.11
CA LEU A 84 1.32 -3.31 -24.15
C LEU A 84 1.06 -1.81 -24.18
N LEU A 85 0.92 -1.18 -23.01
CA LEU A 85 0.73 0.26 -22.90
C LEU A 85 1.95 1.02 -23.47
N GLN A 86 3.17 0.55 -23.16
CA GLN A 86 4.39 1.11 -23.73
C GLN A 86 4.38 1.02 -25.25
N TYR A 87 4.02 -0.13 -25.83
CA TYR A 87 3.93 -0.28 -27.29
C TYR A 87 2.83 0.57 -27.92
N ILE A 88 1.67 0.74 -27.28
CA ILE A 88 0.58 1.59 -27.80
C ILE A 88 0.96 3.07 -27.77
N PHE A 89 1.66 3.54 -26.73
CA PHE A 89 2.05 4.95 -26.59
C PHE A 89 3.30 5.33 -27.41
N LEU A 90 4.12 4.35 -27.78
CA LEU A 90 5.30 4.52 -28.65
C LEU A 90 4.99 4.32 -30.15
N LEU A 91 3.83 3.78 -30.50
CA LEU A 91 3.32 3.66 -31.88
C LEU A 91 2.55 4.92 -32.29
#